data_AF-A0A5A5TJX6-F1
#
_entry.id   AF-A0A5A5TJX6-F1
#
_cell.length_a   1.000
_cell.length_b   1.000
_cell.length_c   1.000
_cell.angle_alpha   90.00
_cell.angle_beta   90.00
_cell.angle_gamma   90.00
#
_symmetry.space_group_name_H-M   'P 1'
#
loop_
_entity.id
_entity.type
_entity.pdbx_description
1 polymer ?
#
loop_
_entity_poly.entity_id
_entity_poly.type
_entity_poly.pdbx_seq_one_letter_code
_entity_poly.pdbx_strand_id
1 'polypeptide(L)'
;MYLSIFDEAEQVSREPFVIDDASLYRAFERVTDRRKARGKRYPLALILTLLMLGKMAGETTISGVVDWVKERQKVLRRRFNWPKPFPVNSTYSEALAQCDGQEIAQAIAQVILKARAVEQRETKQTEQSCFLAHQQPAENLIHTAMDGKVLRGTLGHAKESQPPVHLLSLYECESGIVLAQKAVRSKENEIVAAGAFMHPLLLKGRIISTDALHTQKKWCAAVNAYEGYYLTIVKNNHPSMYEDFILFFEDKESDQGEWYYHKSVQKGHGRLEVREIWTSTQMNEWFEQE
;
A
#
# COMPACT_ATOMS: atom_id res chain seq x y z
N MET A 1 9.58 -19.19 -11.28
CA MET A 1 10.75 -18.30 -11.30
C MET A 1 10.22 -16.89 -11.48
N TYR A 2 9.80 -16.26 -10.37
CA TYR A 2 9.25 -14.91 -10.35
C TYR A 2 10.39 -13.99 -9.95
N LEU A 3 10.91 -13.21 -10.89
CA LEU A 3 11.86 -12.14 -10.60
C LEU A 3 11.11 -11.11 -9.75
N SER A 4 11.42 -11.11 -8.45
CA SER A 4 10.75 -10.28 -7.45
C SER A 4 11.37 -8.88 -7.52
N ILE A 5 10.50 -7.86 -7.56
CA ILE A 5 10.80 -6.41 -7.57
C ILE A 5 11.67 -5.98 -6.38
N PHE A 6 11.84 -6.85 -5.38
CA PHE A 6 12.59 -6.58 -4.17
C PHE A 6 13.90 -7.35 -4.06
N ASP A 7 14.19 -8.31 -4.94
CA ASP A 7 15.50 -8.95 -5.00
C ASP A 7 16.57 -7.92 -5.43
N GLU A 8 16.17 -6.92 -6.23
CA GLU A 8 17.00 -5.75 -6.55
C GLU A 8 17.15 -4.78 -5.36
N ALA A 9 16.24 -4.82 -4.38
CA ALA A 9 16.30 -3.96 -3.19
C ALA A 9 17.34 -4.46 -2.17
N GLU A 10 17.62 -5.77 -2.12
CA GLU A 10 18.75 -6.31 -1.35
C GLU A 10 20.12 -5.96 -1.95
N GLN A 11 20.18 -5.63 -3.25
CA GLN A 11 21.38 -5.14 -3.93
C GLN A 11 21.50 -3.60 -3.95
N VAL A 12 20.61 -2.86 -3.29
CA VAL A 12 20.79 -1.41 -3.13
C VAL A 12 21.86 -1.17 -2.08
N SER A 13 23.06 -0.91 -2.59
CA SER A 13 24.24 -0.30 -1.95
C SER A 13 24.02 0.27 -0.55
N ARG A 14 24.91 -0.12 0.37
CA ARG A 14 25.13 0.41 1.73
C ARG A 14 25.53 1.90 1.77
N GLU A 15 24.90 2.76 0.99
CA GLU A 15 25.08 4.20 1.06
C GLU A 15 23.96 4.82 1.91
N PRO A 16 24.27 5.77 2.82
CA PRO A 16 23.26 6.48 3.58
C PRO A 16 22.36 7.25 2.61
N PHE A 17 21.11 6.81 2.50
CA PHE A 17 20.15 7.37 1.56
C PHE A 17 19.55 8.66 2.13
N VAL A 18 19.90 9.79 1.54
CA VAL A 18 19.35 11.12 1.88
C VAL A 18 18.09 11.35 1.05
N ILE A 19 17.01 11.78 1.70
CA ILE A 19 15.85 12.31 0.99
C ILE A 19 16.07 13.79 0.73
N ASP A 20 16.06 14.15 -0.54
CA ASP A 20 16.21 15.50 -1.03
C ASP A 20 15.09 15.80 -2.05
N ASP A 21 14.92 17.07 -2.44
CA ASP A 21 13.82 17.45 -3.34
C ASP A 21 13.88 16.76 -4.73
N ALA A 22 15.01 16.14 -5.08
CA ALA A 22 15.19 15.39 -6.33
C ALA A 22 14.94 13.87 -6.17
N SER A 23 14.73 13.34 -4.96
CA SER A 23 14.49 11.91 -4.73
C SER A 23 13.30 11.38 -5.56
N LEU A 24 12.23 12.16 -5.67
CA LEU A 24 11.07 11.79 -6.49
C LEU A 24 11.38 11.82 -7.99
N TYR A 25 12.13 12.82 -8.45
CA TYR A 25 12.57 12.89 -9.85
C TYR A 25 13.42 11.66 -10.22
N ARG A 26 14.41 11.32 -9.38
CA ARG A 26 15.28 10.15 -9.55
C ARG A 26 14.49 8.84 -9.54
N ALA A 27 13.43 8.75 -8.75
CA ALA A 27 12.54 7.58 -8.78
C ALA A 27 11.81 7.48 -10.13
N PHE A 28 11.33 8.60 -10.67
CA PHE A 28 10.67 8.60 -11.99
C PHE A 28 11.63 8.34 -13.16
N GLU A 29 12.94 8.53 -13.00
CA GLU A 29 13.92 8.13 -14.03
C GLU A 29 13.95 6.61 -14.27
N ARG A 30 13.48 5.82 -13.29
CA ARG A 30 13.39 4.36 -13.40
C ARG A 30 12.15 3.90 -14.17
N VAL A 31 11.19 4.79 -14.44
CA VAL A 31 9.98 4.46 -15.18
C VAL A 31 10.29 4.34 -16.67
N THR A 32 9.84 3.27 -17.30
CA THR A 32 10.18 2.98 -18.70
C THR A 32 9.47 3.95 -19.65
N ASP A 33 10.25 4.77 -20.36
CA ASP A 33 9.71 5.68 -21.38
C ASP A 33 9.43 4.96 -22.71
N ARG A 34 8.19 4.49 -22.85
CA ARG A 34 7.67 3.77 -24.03
C ARG A 34 7.30 4.70 -25.21
N ARG A 35 7.51 6.02 -25.10
CA ARG A 35 7.22 6.95 -26.19
C ARG A 35 8.15 6.73 -27.39
N LYS A 36 7.65 6.97 -28.60
CA LYS A 36 8.50 6.95 -29.82
C LYS A 36 9.58 8.04 -29.76
N ALA A 37 10.78 7.76 -30.29
CA ALA A 37 11.93 8.69 -30.24
C ALA A 37 11.60 10.12 -30.73
N ARG A 38 10.81 10.26 -31.80
CA ARG A 38 10.37 11.55 -32.35
C ARG A 38 9.49 12.38 -31.38
N GLY A 39 8.86 11.74 -30.40
CA GLY A 39 7.99 12.35 -29.38
C GLY A 39 8.70 12.67 -28.05
N LYS A 40 9.96 12.25 -27.86
CA LYS A 40 10.72 12.47 -26.61
C LYS A 40 11.36 13.86 -26.56
N ARG A 41 10.54 14.91 -26.54
CA ARG A 41 11.01 16.30 -26.37
C ARG A 41 11.40 16.65 -24.93
N TYR A 42 10.74 16.00 -23.98
CA TYR A 42 10.88 16.20 -22.54
C TYR A 42 11.18 14.86 -21.86
N PRO A 43 12.12 14.79 -20.89
CA PRO A 43 12.32 13.60 -20.07
C PRO A 43 11.01 13.18 -19.42
N LEU A 44 10.74 11.87 -19.36
CA LEU A 44 9.53 11.36 -18.72
C LEU A 44 9.48 11.73 -17.23
N ALA A 45 10.63 11.61 -16.54
CA ALA A 45 10.76 12.01 -15.14
C ALA A 45 10.29 13.45 -14.88
N LEU A 46 10.66 14.40 -15.74
CA LEU A 46 10.21 15.79 -15.63
C LEU A 46 8.69 15.92 -15.75
N ILE A 47 8.08 15.23 -16.72
CA ILE A 47 6.63 15.27 -16.93
C ILE A 47 5.90 14.72 -15.69
N LEU A 48 6.36 13.58 -15.16
CA LEU A 48 5.76 12.96 -13.98
C LEU A 48 5.97 13.80 -12.71
N THR A 49 7.14 14.41 -12.52
CA THR A 49 7.39 15.32 -11.40
C THR A 49 6.49 16.55 -11.45
N LEU A 50 6.36 17.21 -12.60
CA LEU A 50 5.48 18.37 -12.74
C LEU A 50 4.01 18.00 -12.51
N LEU A 51 3.59 16.82 -12.99
CA LEU A 51 2.25 16.30 -12.76
C LEU A 51 2.00 16.05 -11.27
N MET A 52 2.94 15.42 -10.57
CA MET A 52 2.83 15.18 -9.13
C MET A 52 2.78 16.48 -8.33
N LEU A 53 3.63 17.46 -8.66
CA LEU A 53 3.61 18.77 -8.00
C LEU A 53 2.27 19.49 -8.19
N GLY A 54 1.70 19.45 -9.40
CA GLY A 54 0.36 19.99 -9.65
C GLY A 54 -0.72 19.23 -8.86
N LYS A 55 -0.66 17.89 -8.80
CA LYS A 55 -1.57 17.09 -7.98
C LYS A 55 -1.49 17.45 -6.50
N MET A 56 -0.28 17.59 -5.96
CA MET A 56 -0.06 18.00 -4.56
C MET A 56 -0.56 19.42 -4.28
N ALA A 57 -0.56 20.29 -5.29
CA ALA A 57 -1.14 21.62 -5.20
C ALA A 57 -2.68 21.64 -5.32
N GLY A 58 -3.33 20.47 -5.47
CA GLY A 58 -4.79 20.35 -5.53
C GLY A 58 -5.35 20.27 -6.96
N GLU A 59 -4.51 20.27 -8.00
CA GLU A 59 -4.99 20.25 -9.38
C GLU A 59 -5.57 18.88 -9.76
N THR A 60 -6.85 18.84 -10.12
CA THR A 60 -7.52 17.58 -10.47
C THR A 60 -7.45 17.26 -11.96
N THR A 61 -7.16 18.24 -12.82
CA THR A 61 -7.13 18.09 -14.29
C THR A 61 -5.76 18.37 -14.90
N ILE A 62 -5.47 17.82 -16.09
CA ILE A 62 -4.21 18.09 -16.81
C ILE A 62 -4.09 19.58 -17.16
N SER A 63 -5.18 20.23 -17.57
CA SER A 63 -5.17 21.67 -17.85
C SER A 63 -4.83 22.49 -16.60
N GLY A 64 -5.42 22.15 -15.45
CA GLY A 64 -5.09 22.77 -14.17
C GLY A 64 -3.61 22.63 -13.82
N VAL A 65 -3.03 21.42 -13.96
CA VAL A 65 -1.59 21.20 -13.79
C VAL A 65 -0.77 22.09 -14.73
N VAL A 66 -1.15 22.17 -16.01
CA VAL A 66 -0.44 23.01 -17.01
C VAL A 66 -0.47 24.48 -16.60
N ASP A 67 -1.62 24.99 -16.18
CA ASP A 67 -1.76 26.39 -15.77
C ASP A 67 -1.00 26.68 -14.48
N TRP A 68 -1.07 25.76 -13.50
CA TRP A 68 -0.26 25.81 -12.28
C TRP A 68 1.25 25.89 -12.58
N VAL A 69 1.74 25.07 -13.53
CA VAL A 69 3.14 25.09 -13.99
C VAL A 69 3.49 26.42 -14.69
N LYS A 70 2.59 26.95 -15.54
CA LYS A 70 2.82 28.22 -16.23
C LYS A 70 2.96 29.39 -15.26
N GLU A 71 2.10 29.46 -14.25
CA GLU A 71 2.12 30.50 -13.21
C GLU A 71 3.43 30.47 -12.41
N ARG A 72 3.98 29.27 -12.17
CA ARG A 72 5.19 29.05 -11.35
C ARG A 72 6.46 28.84 -12.16
N GLN A 73 6.41 29.09 -13.48
CA GLN A 73 7.50 28.77 -14.40
C GLN A 73 8.86 29.37 -14.00
N LYS A 74 8.88 30.57 -13.41
CA LYS A 74 10.12 31.24 -12.99
C LYS A 74 10.83 30.44 -11.88
N VAL A 75 10.08 29.97 -10.89
CA VAL A 75 10.59 29.19 -9.76
C VAL A 75 11.02 27.81 -10.25
N LEU A 76 10.18 27.15 -11.04
CA LEU A 76 10.45 25.82 -11.57
C LEU A 76 11.70 25.81 -12.47
N ARG A 77 11.89 26.83 -13.32
CA ARG A 77 13.11 26.97 -14.14
C ARG A 77 14.37 27.05 -13.30
N ARG A 78 14.35 27.80 -12.20
CA ARG A 78 15.48 27.90 -11.27
C ARG A 78 15.74 26.56 -10.57
N ARG A 79 14.70 25.91 -10.04
CA ARG A 79 14.83 24.67 -9.27
C ARG A 79 15.31 23.48 -10.10
N PHE A 80 14.83 23.36 -11.34
CA PHE A 80 15.17 22.28 -12.27
C PHE A 80 16.30 22.63 -13.24
N ASN A 81 16.86 23.84 -13.17
CA ASN A 81 17.79 24.38 -14.16
C ASN A 81 17.31 24.15 -15.61
N TRP A 82 16.02 24.47 -15.86
CA TRP A 82 15.33 24.08 -17.11
C TRP A 82 15.33 25.22 -18.14
N PRO A 83 16.00 25.08 -19.30
CA PRO A 83 16.16 26.17 -20.26
C PRO A 83 15.02 26.26 -21.31
N LYS A 84 14.19 25.22 -21.45
CA LYS A 84 13.17 25.10 -22.50
C LYS A 84 11.79 25.60 -22.00
N PRO A 85 10.82 25.84 -22.91
CA PRO A 85 9.41 25.97 -22.52
C PRO A 85 8.94 24.74 -21.72
N PHE A 86 7.90 24.89 -20.92
CA PHE A 86 7.30 23.75 -20.21
C PHE A 86 6.33 22.96 -21.10
N PRO A 87 6.05 21.69 -20.77
CA PRO A 87 5.11 20.86 -21.52
C PRO A 87 3.70 21.45 -21.59
N VAL A 88 3.01 21.17 -22.70
CA VAL A 88 1.60 21.54 -22.92
C VAL A 88 0.69 20.33 -22.65
N ASN A 89 -0.63 20.55 -22.60
CA ASN A 89 -1.60 19.50 -22.26
C ASN A 89 -1.39 18.20 -23.07
N SER A 90 -1.27 18.29 -24.41
CA SER A 90 -1.05 17.11 -25.25
C SER A 90 0.21 16.32 -24.88
N THR A 91 1.26 17.00 -24.41
CA THR A 91 2.50 16.33 -23.99
C THR A 91 2.28 15.44 -22.76
N TYR A 92 1.47 15.89 -21.80
CA TYR A 92 1.11 15.08 -20.63
C TYR A 92 0.21 13.91 -21.04
N SER A 93 -0.85 14.19 -21.80
CA SER A 93 -1.84 13.18 -22.22
C SER A 93 -1.19 12.07 -23.05
N GLU A 94 -0.33 12.42 -24.02
CA GLU A 94 0.39 11.44 -24.84
C GLU A 94 1.42 10.64 -24.05
N ALA A 95 2.06 11.25 -23.06
CA ALA A 95 3.00 10.54 -22.19
C ALA A 95 2.28 9.55 -21.29
N LEU A 96 1.23 9.98 -20.59
CA LEU A 96 0.43 9.12 -19.71
C LEU A 96 -0.22 7.96 -20.46
N ALA A 97 -0.70 8.19 -21.68
CA ALA A 97 -1.29 7.14 -22.51
C ALA A 97 -0.31 6.00 -22.86
N GLN A 98 1.00 6.24 -22.77
CA GLN A 98 2.04 5.26 -23.09
C GLN A 98 2.79 4.76 -21.85
N CYS A 99 2.49 5.28 -20.65
CA CYS A 99 3.14 4.84 -19.43
C CYS A 99 2.39 3.67 -18.80
N ASP A 100 3.13 2.82 -18.11
CA ASP A 100 2.54 1.83 -17.21
C ASP A 100 2.23 2.48 -15.86
N GLY A 101 0.95 2.53 -15.50
CA GLY A 101 0.52 3.10 -14.22
C GLY A 101 1.10 2.37 -13.00
N GLN A 102 1.40 1.08 -13.14
CA GLN A 102 1.99 0.27 -12.08
C GLN A 102 3.44 0.69 -11.79
N GLU A 103 4.23 0.95 -12.83
CA GLU A 103 5.61 1.44 -12.67
C GLU A 103 5.64 2.81 -12.00
N ILE A 104 4.72 3.71 -12.38
CA ILE A 104 4.61 5.04 -11.76
C ILE A 104 4.24 4.89 -10.27
N ALA A 105 3.22 4.09 -9.95
CA ALA A 105 2.79 3.87 -8.58
C ALA A 105 3.92 3.27 -7.72
N GLN A 106 4.67 2.32 -8.27
CA GLN A 106 5.83 1.73 -7.61
C GLN A 106 6.94 2.75 -7.34
N ALA A 107 7.26 3.60 -8.32
CA ALA A 107 8.26 4.66 -8.14
C ALA A 107 7.87 5.62 -6.99
N ILE A 108 6.60 6.01 -6.91
CA ILE A 108 6.08 6.86 -5.83
C ILE A 108 6.14 6.13 -4.48
N ALA A 109 5.63 4.90 -4.42
CA ALA A 109 5.60 4.10 -3.21
C ALA A 109 7.01 3.87 -2.63
N GLN A 110 8.01 3.60 -3.48
CA GLN A 110 9.40 3.44 -3.06
C GLN A 110 9.96 4.70 -2.38
N VAL A 111 9.63 5.90 -2.87
CA VAL A 111 10.09 7.15 -2.27
C VAL A 111 9.43 7.36 -0.90
N ILE A 112 8.12 7.10 -0.81
CA ILE A 112 7.37 7.25 0.44
C ILE A 112 7.86 6.26 1.50
N LEU A 113 8.04 4.99 1.14
CA LEU A 113 8.55 3.96 2.03
C LEU A 113 9.94 4.31 2.56
N LYS A 114 10.83 4.81 1.69
CA LYS A 114 12.15 5.28 2.10
C LYS A 114 12.07 6.48 3.03
N ALA A 115 11.15 7.41 2.80
CA ALA A 115 10.96 8.58 3.67
C ALA A 115 10.56 8.18 5.07
N ARG A 116 9.62 7.25 5.19
CA ARG A 116 9.23 6.68 6.48
C ARG A 116 10.38 5.98 7.19
N ALA A 117 11.19 5.22 6.45
CA ALA A 117 12.34 4.54 7.05
C ALA A 117 13.40 5.53 7.60
N VAL A 118 13.58 6.69 6.96
CA VAL A 118 14.46 7.76 7.46
C VAL A 118 13.85 8.45 8.68
N GLU A 119 12.58 8.87 8.61
CA GLU A 119 11.86 9.47 9.74
C GLU A 119 11.93 8.59 11.00
N GLN A 120 11.66 7.28 10.87
CA GLN A 120 11.69 6.35 11.99
C GLN A 120 13.09 6.18 12.61
N ARG A 121 14.16 6.31 11.82
CA ARG A 121 15.54 6.27 12.34
C ARG A 121 15.87 7.53 13.11
N GLU A 122 15.44 8.68 12.63
CA GLU A 122 15.63 9.98 13.30
C GLU A 122 14.85 10.04 14.62
N THR A 123 13.60 9.56 14.65
CA THR A 123 12.79 9.47 15.87
C THR A 123 13.44 8.55 16.91
N LYS A 124 13.91 7.36 16.50
CA LYS A 124 14.60 6.41 17.40
C LYS A 124 15.95 6.93 17.93
N GLN A 125 16.63 7.81 17.20
CA GLN A 125 17.85 8.46 17.68
C GLN A 125 17.56 9.62 18.64
N THR A 126 16.43 10.31 18.46
CA THR A 126 16.05 11.46 19.30
C THR A 126 15.45 11.02 20.65
N GLU A 127 14.83 9.84 20.71
CA GLU A 127 14.23 9.25 21.92
C GLU A 127 15.22 8.46 22.81
N GLN A 128 16.54 8.56 22.59
CA GLN A 128 17.55 7.95 23.48
C GLN A 128 17.78 8.68 24.81
N SER A 129 16.84 9.52 25.24
CA SER A 129 16.97 10.27 26.49
C SER A 129 15.64 10.37 27.25
N CYS A 130 15.24 9.27 27.88
CA CYS A 130 14.85 9.28 29.29
C CYS A 130 14.57 7.88 29.83
N PHE A 131 15.39 7.50 30.81
CA PHE A 131 15.08 6.62 31.93
C PHE A 131 13.57 6.55 32.28
N LEU A 132 12.84 5.58 31.74
CA LEU A 132 11.74 4.92 32.43
C LEU A 132 11.74 3.43 32.08
N ALA A 133 12.01 2.66 33.13
CA ALA A 133 12.14 1.24 33.19
C ALA A 133 10.78 0.52 33.23
N HIS A 134 10.75 -0.68 32.64
CA HIS A 134 9.96 -1.85 33.09
C HIS A 134 8.45 -1.88 32.81
N GLN A 135 8.07 -1.67 31.56
CA GLN A 135 6.98 -2.44 30.96
C GLN A 135 7.59 -3.13 29.73
N GLN A 136 7.27 -4.41 29.48
CA GLN A 136 7.63 -5.05 28.21
C GLN A 136 7.27 -4.06 27.10
N PRO A 137 8.21 -3.66 26.22
CA PRO A 137 7.87 -2.73 25.16
C PRO A 137 6.75 -3.41 24.37
N ALA A 138 5.53 -2.89 24.49
CA ALA A 138 4.48 -3.26 23.58
C ALA A 138 5.07 -2.92 22.20
N GLU A 139 5.42 -3.94 21.43
CA GLU A 139 5.86 -3.72 20.07
C GLU A 139 4.75 -2.89 19.43
N ASN A 140 5.07 -1.66 19.05
CA ASN A 140 4.09 -0.79 18.44
C ASN A 140 3.87 -1.31 17.03
N LEU A 141 3.01 -2.32 16.92
CA LEU A 141 2.73 -3.04 15.70
C LEU A 141 1.93 -2.12 14.77
N ILE A 142 2.47 -1.89 13.58
CA ILE A 142 1.83 -0.99 12.62
C ILE A 142 0.72 -1.75 11.90
N HIS A 143 -0.51 -1.24 11.95
CA HIS A 143 -1.63 -1.86 11.25
C HIS A 143 -1.62 -1.52 9.76
N THR A 144 -1.65 -2.56 8.92
CA THR A 144 -1.82 -2.47 7.48
C THR A 144 -3.03 -3.28 7.02
N ALA A 145 -3.84 -2.70 6.15
CA ALA A 145 -4.99 -3.35 5.54
C ALA A 145 -4.69 -3.70 4.08
N MET A 146 -4.94 -4.95 3.70
CA MET A 146 -4.93 -5.38 2.32
C MET A 146 -6.37 -5.48 1.81
N ASP A 147 -6.70 -4.67 0.81
CA ASP A 147 -8.05 -4.58 0.27
C ASP A 147 -8.06 -4.35 -1.24
N GLY A 148 -9.04 -4.96 -1.92
CA GLY A 148 -9.25 -4.91 -3.36
C GLY A 148 -10.41 -3.97 -3.73
N LYS A 149 -10.13 -2.93 -4.53
CA LYS A 149 -11.14 -1.97 -4.98
C LYS A 149 -11.27 -1.92 -6.49
N VAL A 150 -12.51 -1.81 -6.96
CA VAL A 150 -12.82 -1.64 -8.39
C VAL A 150 -12.85 -0.16 -8.74
N LEU A 151 -12.02 0.26 -9.70
CA LEU A 151 -12.08 1.59 -10.28
C LEU A 151 -13.21 1.68 -11.31
N ARG A 152 -14.41 2.03 -10.85
CA ARG A 152 -15.64 2.04 -11.68
C ARG A 152 -15.54 2.90 -12.94
N GLY A 153 -14.75 3.98 -12.94
CA GLY A 153 -14.58 4.88 -14.09
C GLY A 153 -13.72 4.31 -15.23
N THR A 154 -13.20 3.09 -15.10
CA THR A 154 -12.33 2.47 -16.12
C THR A 154 -13.09 1.50 -17.04
N LEU A 155 -14.31 1.10 -16.67
CA LEU A 155 -15.15 0.21 -17.47
C LEU A 155 -15.53 0.90 -18.78
N GLY A 156 -15.26 0.25 -19.92
CA GLY A 156 -15.68 0.77 -21.21
C GLY A 156 -14.95 2.04 -21.69
N HIS A 157 -13.90 2.49 -20.99
CA HIS A 157 -13.36 3.85 -21.19
C HIS A 157 -12.67 4.03 -22.55
N ALA A 158 -11.74 3.15 -22.91
CA ALA A 158 -11.07 3.20 -24.22
C ALA A 158 -11.84 2.43 -25.30
N LYS A 159 -12.54 1.35 -24.91
CA LYS A 159 -13.38 0.50 -25.77
C LYS A 159 -14.50 -0.12 -24.93
N GLU A 160 -15.66 -0.38 -25.52
CA GLU A 160 -16.84 -0.93 -24.83
C GLU A 160 -16.56 -2.26 -24.11
N SER A 161 -15.68 -3.11 -24.66
CA SER A 161 -15.28 -4.39 -24.07
C SER A 161 -14.20 -4.31 -22.98
N GLN A 162 -13.71 -3.11 -22.64
CA GLN A 162 -12.66 -2.94 -21.63
C GLN A 162 -13.19 -3.31 -20.23
N PRO A 163 -12.59 -4.30 -19.54
CA PRO A 163 -13.00 -4.67 -18.20
C PRO A 163 -12.65 -3.57 -17.18
N PRO A 164 -13.32 -3.53 -16.02
CA PRO A 164 -12.94 -2.60 -14.97
C PRO A 164 -11.56 -2.97 -14.41
N VAL A 165 -10.81 -1.95 -13.98
CA VAL A 165 -9.54 -2.14 -13.29
C VAL A 165 -9.81 -2.43 -11.82
N HIS A 166 -9.36 -3.59 -11.36
CA HIS A 166 -9.33 -3.94 -9.95
C HIS A 166 -7.94 -3.62 -9.40
N LEU A 167 -7.87 -2.91 -8.27
CA LEU A 167 -6.63 -2.55 -7.59
C LEU A 167 -6.62 -3.18 -6.21
N LEU A 168 -5.68 -4.10 -5.99
CA LEU A 168 -5.35 -4.59 -4.67
C LEU A 168 -4.32 -3.64 -4.05
N SER A 169 -4.58 -3.12 -2.86
CA SER A 169 -3.69 -2.19 -2.15
C SER A 169 -3.36 -2.70 -0.76
N LEU A 170 -2.12 -2.49 -0.35
CA LEU A 170 -1.64 -2.60 1.03
C LEU A 170 -1.54 -1.19 1.61
N TYR A 171 -2.43 -0.87 2.53
CA TYR A 171 -2.65 0.46 3.09
C TYR A 171 -2.25 0.49 4.57
N GLU A 172 -1.41 1.43 4.97
CA GLU A 172 -1.04 1.66 6.37
C GLU A 172 -2.11 2.54 7.03
N CYS A 173 -2.83 1.97 8.00
CA CYS A 173 -4.06 2.54 8.53
C CYS A 173 -3.83 3.84 9.31
N GLU A 174 -2.74 3.91 10.08
CA GLU A 174 -2.39 5.06 10.92
C GLU A 174 -1.95 6.26 10.10
N SER A 175 -1.13 6.05 9.07
CA SER A 175 -0.54 7.12 8.28
C SER A 175 -1.37 7.53 7.07
N GLY A 176 -2.31 6.68 6.65
CA GLY A 176 -3.12 6.89 5.47
C GLY A 176 -2.39 6.64 4.14
N ILE A 177 -1.30 5.89 4.16
CA ILE A 177 -0.43 5.69 3.00
C ILE A 177 -0.67 4.33 2.35
N VAL A 178 -0.74 4.30 1.02
CA VAL A 178 -0.66 3.04 0.26
C VAL A 178 0.80 2.65 0.07
N LEU A 179 1.23 1.60 0.76
CA LEU A 179 2.61 1.10 0.73
C LEU A 179 2.91 0.32 -0.55
N ALA A 180 1.93 -0.44 -1.03
CA ALA A 180 2.02 -1.19 -2.27
C ALA A 180 0.64 -1.29 -2.91
N GLN A 181 0.61 -1.35 -4.24
CA GLN A 181 -0.61 -1.53 -4.99
C GLN A 181 -0.33 -2.40 -6.21
N LYS A 182 -1.30 -3.18 -6.65
CA LYS A 182 -1.23 -3.98 -7.86
C LYS A 182 -2.55 -4.03 -8.60
N ALA A 183 -2.52 -3.71 -9.90
CA ALA A 183 -3.64 -3.94 -10.79
C ALA A 183 -3.85 -5.44 -11.05
N VAL A 184 -5.07 -5.91 -10.83
CA VAL A 184 -5.50 -7.29 -11.09
C VAL A 184 -6.60 -7.30 -12.15
N ARG A 185 -6.63 -8.35 -12.96
CA ARG A 185 -7.59 -8.46 -14.08
C ARG A 185 -9.01 -8.82 -13.60
N SER A 186 -9.12 -9.50 -12.47
CA SER A 186 -10.38 -9.91 -11.86
C SER A 186 -10.16 -10.17 -10.37
N LYS A 187 -11.26 -10.23 -9.61
CA LYS A 187 -11.27 -10.51 -8.17
C LYS A 187 -10.61 -11.87 -7.84
N GLU A 188 -10.78 -12.87 -8.69
CA GLU A 188 -10.18 -14.21 -8.52
C GLU A 188 -8.64 -14.19 -8.53
N ASN A 189 -8.05 -13.18 -9.18
CA ASN A 189 -6.60 -13.01 -9.23
C ASN A 189 -6.04 -12.28 -8.00
N GLU A 190 -6.88 -11.84 -7.05
CA GLU A 190 -6.45 -11.13 -5.84
C GLU A 190 -5.56 -12.01 -4.95
N ILE A 191 -5.86 -13.31 -4.82
CA ILE A 191 -5.04 -14.25 -4.03
C ILE A 191 -3.62 -14.35 -4.62
N VAL A 192 -3.51 -14.47 -5.94
CA VAL A 192 -2.20 -14.53 -6.63
C VAL A 192 -1.49 -13.18 -6.53
N ALA A 193 -2.23 -12.08 -6.60
CA ALA A 193 -1.68 -10.74 -6.51
C ALA A 193 -1.19 -10.38 -5.10
N ALA A 194 -1.85 -10.87 -4.05
CA ALA A 194 -1.41 -10.73 -2.66
C ALA A 194 -0.03 -11.34 -2.43
N GLY A 195 0.32 -12.39 -3.19
CA GLY A 195 1.68 -12.94 -3.20
C GLY A 195 2.75 -11.92 -3.60
N ALA A 196 2.41 -10.88 -4.37
CA ALA A 196 3.35 -9.82 -4.73
C ALA A 196 3.69 -8.86 -3.58
N PHE A 197 2.94 -8.91 -2.48
CA PHE A 197 3.20 -8.12 -1.27
C PHE A 197 3.96 -8.90 -0.19
N MET A 198 4.32 -10.17 -0.47
CA MET A 198 5.06 -11.03 0.45
C MET A 198 6.54 -10.66 0.48
N HIS A 199 6.85 -9.58 1.18
CA HIS A 199 8.21 -9.05 1.27
C HIS A 199 8.53 -8.53 2.69
N PRO A 200 9.72 -8.79 3.25
CA PRO A 200 10.10 -8.33 4.59
C PRO A 200 9.84 -6.84 4.85
N LEU A 201 10.16 -5.96 3.89
CA LEU A 201 9.95 -4.51 4.04
C LEU A 201 8.47 -4.11 4.19
N LEU A 202 7.55 -4.95 3.71
CA LEU A 202 6.11 -4.69 3.77
C LEU A 202 5.43 -5.41 4.94
N LEU A 203 6.04 -6.47 5.49
CA LEU A 203 5.39 -7.36 6.44
C LEU A 203 6.01 -7.35 7.84
N LYS A 204 7.33 -7.19 7.96
CA LYS A 204 8.04 -7.31 9.24
C LYS A 204 7.53 -6.28 10.24
N GLY A 205 7.13 -6.74 11.43
CA GLY A 205 6.63 -5.90 12.53
C GLY A 205 5.29 -5.21 12.25
N ARG A 206 4.52 -5.70 11.29
CA ARG A 206 3.20 -5.16 10.90
C ARG A 206 2.11 -6.18 11.16
N ILE A 207 0.91 -5.71 11.49
CA ILE A 207 -0.32 -6.53 11.46
C ILE A 207 -0.97 -6.32 10.11
N ILE A 208 -1.14 -7.39 9.34
CA ILE A 208 -1.79 -7.35 8.03
C ILE A 208 -3.23 -7.88 8.19
N SER A 209 -4.20 -6.97 8.11
CA SER A 209 -5.61 -7.37 8.07
C SER A 209 -6.08 -7.58 6.63
N THR A 210 -6.83 -8.63 6.38
CA THR A 210 -7.35 -8.95 5.04
C THR A 210 -8.85 -9.25 5.07
N ASP A 211 -9.50 -9.20 3.91
CA ASP A 211 -10.85 -9.74 3.77
C ASP A 211 -10.86 -11.28 3.93
N ALA A 212 -12.06 -11.86 3.99
CA ALA A 212 -12.24 -13.29 4.19
C ALA A 212 -11.72 -14.16 3.03
N LEU A 213 -11.72 -13.67 1.78
CA LEU A 213 -11.22 -14.40 0.61
C LEU A 213 -9.72 -14.74 0.75
N HIS A 214 -8.99 -13.89 1.46
CA HIS A 214 -7.55 -14.01 1.66
C HIS A 214 -7.11 -14.93 2.81
N THR A 215 -8.05 -15.47 3.60
CA THR A 215 -7.75 -16.43 4.66
C THR A 215 -7.23 -17.73 4.05
N GLN A 216 -5.92 -17.87 3.92
CA GLN A 216 -5.26 -18.98 3.22
C GLN A 216 -4.06 -19.46 4.03
N LYS A 217 -3.97 -20.76 4.33
CA LYS A 217 -2.88 -21.36 5.15
C LYS A 217 -1.48 -20.92 4.67
N LYS A 218 -1.23 -21.03 3.35
CA LYS A 218 0.05 -20.63 2.75
C LYS A 218 0.37 -19.14 2.91
N TRP A 219 -0.64 -18.28 2.87
CA TRP A 219 -0.45 -16.84 3.02
C TRP A 219 -0.14 -16.48 4.48
N CYS A 220 -0.88 -17.05 5.43
CA CYS A 220 -0.61 -16.88 6.86
C CYS A 220 0.80 -17.36 7.24
N ALA A 221 1.20 -18.54 6.76
CA ALA A 221 2.54 -19.07 6.96
C ALA A 221 3.63 -18.16 6.37
N ALA A 222 3.40 -17.59 5.18
CA ALA A 222 4.34 -16.67 4.55
C ALA A 222 4.47 -15.35 5.32
N VAL A 223 3.36 -14.80 5.83
CA VAL A 223 3.39 -13.60 6.67
C VAL A 223 4.19 -13.84 7.95
N ASN A 224 3.92 -14.96 8.63
CA ASN A 224 4.66 -15.34 9.84
C ASN A 224 6.15 -15.56 9.57
N ALA A 225 6.50 -16.21 8.46
CA ALA A 225 7.89 -16.43 8.05
C ALA A 225 8.68 -15.13 7.83
N TYR A 226 8.00 -14.02 7.55
CA TYR A 226 8.60 -12.69 7.43
C TYR A 226 8.50 -11.84 8.71
N GLU A 227 8.26 -12.46 9.86
CA GLU A 227 8.08 -11.77 11.15
C GLU A 227 6.94 -10.73 11.12
N GLY A 228 5.90 -11.01 10.33
CA GLY A 228 4.66 -10.26 10.29
C GLY A 228 3.54 -10.96 11.05
N TYR A 229 2.55 -10.18 11.46
CA TYR A 229 1.33 -10.66 12.11
C TYR A 229 0.15 -10.54 11.13
N TYR A 230 -0.88 -11.36 11.28
CA TYR A 230 -2.06 -11.28 10.41
C TYR A 230 -3.36 -11.27 11.19
N LEU A 231 -4.37 -10.63 10.61
CA LEU A 231 -5.75 -10.68 11.06
C LEU A 231 -6.65 -11.01 9.86
N THR A 232 -7.12 -12.25 9.81
CA THR A 232 -7.93 -12.75 8.69
C THR A 232 -9.32 -13.11 9.18
N ILE A 233 -10.33 -12.98 8.31
CA ILE A 233 -11.72 -13.26 8.67
C ILE A 233 -12.12 -14.62 8.12
N VAL A 234 -12.64 -15.50 8.97
CA VAL A 234 -13.23 -16.77 8.53
C VAL A 234 -14.74 -16.62 8.41
N LYS A 235 -15.28 -17.03 7.26
CA LYS A 235 -16.71 -17.12 6.94
C LYS A 235 -16.96 -18.43 6.19
N ASN A 236 -17.97 -18.46 5.33
CA ASN A 236 -18.28 -19.58 4.43
C ASN A 236 -17.18 -19.93 3.40
N ASN A 237 -16.07 -19.19 3.35
CA ASN A 237 -14.90 -19.59 2.58
C ASN A 237 -14.15 -20.78 3.20
N HIS A 238 -14.34 -21.04 4.50
CA HIS A 238 -13.88 -22.24 5.20
C HIS A 238 -15.01 -22.77 6.09
N PRO A 239 -15.99 -23.50 5.53
CA PRO A 239 -17.23 -23.84 6.23
C PRO A 239 -16.99 -24.69 7.48
N SER A 240 -16.15 -25.71 7.42
CA SER A 240 -15.84 -26.57 8.59
C SER A 240 -15.18 -25.78 9.73
N MET A 241 -14.15 -24.99 9.41
CA MET A 241 -13.49 -24.13 10.41
C MET A 241 -14.44 -23.09 11.01
N TYR A 242 -15.36 -22.55 10.20
CA TYR A 242 -16.39 -21.64 10.70
C TYR A 242 -17.34 -22.34 11.67
N GLU A 243 -17.79 -23.57 11.35
CA GLU A 243 -18.63 -24.39 12.23
C GLU A 243 -17.89 -24.72 13.54
N ASP A 244 -16.61 -25.07 13.48
CA ASP A 244 -15.78 -25.35 14.65
C ASP A 244 -15.65 -24.11 15.57
N PHE A 245 -15.50 -22.92 15.00
CA PHE A 245 -15.49 -21.68 15.78
C PHE A 245 -16.83 -21.40 16.46
N ILE A 246 -17.94 -21.60 15.76
CA ILE A 246 -19.27 -21.43 16.37
C ILE A 246 -19.43 -22.42 17.52
N LEU A 247 -19.08 -23.70 17.31
CA LEU A 247 -19.15 -24.72 18.35
C LEU A 247 -18.29 -24.35 19.57
N PHE A 248 -17.06 -23.90 19.35
CA PHE A 248 -16.15 -23.50 20.42
C PHE A 248 -16.67 -22.30 21.22
N PHE A 249 -17.11 -21.22 20.55
CA PHE A 249 -17.55 -20.00 21.22
C PHE A 249 -18.96 -20.09 21.83
N GLU A 250 -19.82 -21.01 21.34
CA GLU A 250 -21.17 -21.23 21.90
C GLU A 250 -21.21 -22.32 22.98
N ASP A 251 -20.13 -23.08 23.19
CA ASP A 251 -20.06 -24.10 24.23
C ASP A 251 -20.09 -23.48 25.64
N LYS A 252 -21.14 -23.83 26.39
CA LYS A 252 -21.41 -23.34 27.74
C LYS A 252 -20.60 -24.08 28.81
N GLU A 253 -20.06 -25.25 28.47
CA GLU A 253 -19.24 -26.06 29.37
C GLU A 253 -17.74 -25.77 29.20
N SER A 254 -17.38 -24.98 28.18
CA SER A 254 -15.99 -24.60 27.92
C SER A 254 -15.40 -23.76 29.04
N ASP A 255 -14.11 -23.96 29.32
CA ASP A 255 -13.37 -23.11 30.25
C ASP A 255 -13.11 -21.74 29.61
N GLN A 256 -13.93 -20.75 29.97
CA GLN A 256 -13.85 -19.38 29.46
C GLN A 256 -12.86 -18.50 30.25
N GLY A 257 -12.04 -19.08 31.15
CA GLY A 257 -11.13 -18.32 32.01
C GLY A 257 -10.13 -17.42 31.28
N GLU A 258 -9.76 -17.77 30.04
CA GLU A 258 -8.84 -17.00 29.18
C GLU A 258 -9.55 -16.15 28.13
N TRP A 259 -10.88 -16.10 28.14
CA TRP A 259 -11.65 -15.39 27.13
C TRP A 259 -11.73 -13.90 27.48
N TYR A 260 -11.51 -13.06 26.48
CA TYR A 260 -11.78 -11.63 26.58
C TYR A 260 -13.02 -11.29 25.78
N TYR A 261 -13.81 -10.36 26.30
CA TYR A 261 -15.02 -9.86 25.65
C TYR A 261 -14.98 -8.35 25.54
N HIS A 262 -15.35 -7.84 24.37
CA HIS A 262 -15.52 -6.41 24.14
C HIS A 262 -16.82 -6.15 23.37
N LYS A 263 -17.56 -5.12 23.79
CA LYS A 263 -18.77 -4.63 23.12
C LYS A 263 -18.65 -3.15 22.86
N SER A 264 -18.97 -2.76 21.63
CA SER A 264 -19.16 -1.37 21.25
C SER A 264 -20.55 -1.18 20.65
N VAL A 265 -21.19 -0.07 20.97
CA VAL A 265 -22.48 0.33 20.41
C VAL A 265 -22.33 1.73 19.84
N GLN A 266 -22.55 1.88 18.55
CA GLN A 266 -22.48 3.16 17.84
C GLN A 266 -23.81 3.45 17.17
N LYS A 267 -24.25 4.71 17.21
CA LYS A 267 -25.41 5.19 16.48
C LYS A 267 -24.95 6.24 15.48
N GLY A 268 -25.10 5.97 14.18
CA GLY A 268 -24.63 6.85 13.10
C GLY A 268 -25.35 6.57 11.79
N HIS A 269 -25.58 7.62 10.97
CA HIS A 269 -26.28 7.53 9.68
C HIS A 269 -27.63 6.79 9.73
N GLY A 270 -28.38 6.92 10.82
CA GLY A 270 -29.67 6.24 11.01
C GLY A 270 -29.57 4.75 11.40
N ARG A 271 -28.36 4.22 11.58
CA ARG A 271 -28.12 2.83 11.98
C ARG A 271 -27.66 2.76 13.45
N LEU A 272 -28.14 1.75 14.17
CA LEU A 272 -27.55 1.29 15.43
C LEU A 272 -26.65 0.11 15.10
N GLU A 273 -25.36 0.24 15.34
CA GLU A 273 -24.38 -0.79 15.11
C GLU A 273 -23.83 -1.29 16.44
N VAL A 274 -24.03 -2.57 16.71
CA VAL A 274 -23.49 -3.27 17.88
C VAL A 274 -22.40 -4.19 17.36
N ARG A 275 -21.17 -4.03 17.85
CA ARG A 275 -20.04 -4.92 17.55
C ARG A 275 -19.61 -5.59 18.83
N GLU A 276 -19.59 -6.91 18.81
CA GLU A 276 -19.15 -7.76 19.91
C GLU A 276 -18.00 -8.62 19.42
N ILE A 277 -16.96 -8.74 20.24
CA ILE A 277 -15.77 -9.53 19.94
C ILE A 277 -15.46 -10.37 21.16
N TRP A 278 -15.26 -11.66 20.93
CA TRP A 278 -14.66 -12.60 21.88
C TRP A 278 -13.32 -13.03 21.34
N THR A 279 -12.33 -13.19 22.21
CA THR A 279 -10.99 -13.70 21.84
C THR A 279 -10.53 -14.73 22.84
N SER A 280 -9.90 -15.81 22.35
CA SER A 280 -9.28 -16.86 23.16
C SER A 280 -8.01 -17.35 22.45
N THR A 281 -7.02 -17.79 23.21
CA THR A 281 -5.78 -18.43 22.73
C THR A 281 -5.83 -19.95 22.76
N GLN A 282 -6.91 -20.54 23.29
CA GLN A 282 -7.01 -21.99 23.54
C GLN A 282 -7.02 -22.85 22.26
N MET A 283 -7.32 -22.25 21.11
CA MET A 283 -7.29 -22.94 19.82
C MET A 283 -5.91 -22.88 19.12
N ASN A 284 -4.89 -22.25 19.71
CA ASN A 284 -3.58 -22.08 19.06
C ASN A 284 -2.94 -23.41 18.67
N GLU A 285 -2.92 -24.40 19.56
CA GLU A 285 -2.33 -25.73 19.28
C GLU A 285 -3.03 -26.43 18.11
N TRP A 286 -4.35 -26.23 17.96
CA TRP A 286 -5.11 -26.79 16.84
C TRP A 286 -4.67 -26.16 15.51
N PHE A 287 -4.43 -24.84 15.47
CA PHE A 287 -3.93 -24.14 14.28
C PHE A 287 -2.47 -24.45 13.94
N GLU A 288 -1.65 -24.87 14.92
CA GLU A 288 -0.28 -25.30 14.66
C GLU A 288 -0.21 -26.65 13.94
N GLN A 289 -1.23 -27.50 14.10
CA GLN A 289 -1.28 -28.85 13.54
C GLN A 289 -1.92 -28.92 12.14
N GLU A 290 -2.71 -27.91 11.76
CA GLU A 290 -3.54 -27.85 10.54
C GLU A 290 -2.98 -26.93 9.43
#